data_AF-A0A979G4X5-F1
#
_entry.id   AF-A0A979G4X5-F1
#
_cell.length_a   1.000
_cell.length_b   1.000
_cell.length_c   1.000
_cell.angle_alpha   90.00
_cell.angle_beta   90.00
_cell.angle_gamma   90.00
#
_symmetry.space_group_name_H-M   'P 1'
#
loop_
_entity.id
_entity.type
_entity.pdbx_description
1 polymer ?
#
loop_
_entity_poly.entity_id
_entity_poly.type
_entity_poly.pdbx_seq_one_letter_code
_entity_poly.pdbx_strand_id
1 'polypeptide(L)'
;MSISYDKILEELYPFRDYVFYYGLSDSELTDLEQSIAQKFPDYYRDFLKLFGVRQDFVFGLLSRESDFVSAACNLPIDIRDKYVVVGDNGGEDYWLLNALDYSDTGIYEWQHWLEGDVVRMEHDFQELLNQSLSNLSDVQRKLVKNDDKSWCVQFSIKTNEEQKIYSSIPLVLSQEWTYTGISSANVHSFKAAAELGQKNIMFKRLEYAIWDSPRYFFDLREPVSQFGQYSLIKEIDAKLKAAFSGYNLIDYGILSLMDDMDA
;
A
#
# COMPACT_ATOMS: atom_id res chain seq x y z
N MET A 1 11.22 25.74 7.32
CA MET A 1 12.50 24.98 7.39
C MET A 1 12.52 24.04 6.19
N SER A 2 13.67 23.75 5.57
CA SER A 2 13.72 22.85 4.40
C SER A 2 14.17 21.46 4.85
N ILE A 3 13.45 20.41 4.44
CA ILE A 3 13.88 19.03 4.66
C ILE A 3 15.11 18.76 3.79
N SER A 4 16.14 18.12 4.37
CA SER A 4 17.42 17.86 3.71
C SER A 4 17.48 16.44 3.13
N TYR A 5 16.72 16.17 2.07
CA TYR A 5 16.60 14.81 1.51
C TYR A 5 17.90 14.21 0.98
N ASP A 6 18.81 15.03 0.42
CA ASP A 6 20.13 14.55 -0.02
C ASP A 6 20.93 13.93 1.13
N LYS A 7 20.87 14.55 2.32
CA LYS A 7 21.52 14.03 3.52
C LYS A 7 20.87 12.72 3.99
N ILE A 8 19.54 12.63 3.92
CA ILE A 8 18.81 11.40 4.26
C ILE A 8 19.24 10.25 3.33
N LEU A 9 19.38 10.51 2.03
CA LEU A 9 19.85 9.52 1.06
C LEU A 9 21.29 9.06 1.35
N GLU A 10 22.18 9.98 1.71
CA GLU A 10 23.55 9.66 2.14
C GLU A 10 23.57 8.76 3.38
N GLU A 11 22.73 9.06 4.38
CA GLU A 11 22.62 8.27 5.61
C GLU A 11 21.95 6.90 5.41
N LEU A 12 21.08 6.76 4.40
CA LEU A 12 20.49 5.47 4.01
C LEU A 12 21.44 4.58 3.21
N TYR A 13 22.45 5.15 2.53
CA TYR A 13 23.34 4.40 1.65
C TYR A 13 24.02 3.17 2.29
N PRO A 14 24.47 3.19 3.55
CA PRO A 14 24.98 2.01 4.26
C PRO A 14 23.96 0.88 4.41
N PHE A 15 22.66 1.19 4.35
CA PHE A 15 21.54 0.26 4.53
C PHE A 15 20.83 -0.12 3.23
N ARG A 16 21.33 0.30 2.07
CA ARG A 16 20.67 0.11 0.75
C ARG A 16 20.32 -1.34 0.39
N ASP A 17 21.01 -2.32 0.98
CA ASP A 17 20.73 -3.74 0.76
C ASP A 17 19.60 -4.27 1.67
N TYR A 18 19.14 -3.46 2.62
CA TYR A 18 18.20 -3.82 3.69
C TYR A 18 17.00 -2.89 3.79
N VAL A 19 17.09 -1.67 3.27
CA VAL A 19 16.00 -0.70 3.24
C VAL A 19 15.48 -0.63 1.82
N PHE A 20 14.18 -0.77 1.66
CA PHE A 20 13.48 -0.60 0.40
C PHE A 20 12.69 0.71 0.42
N TYR A 21 12.75 1.44 -0.69
CA TYR A 21 11.88 2.56 -0.98
C TYR A 21 11.73 2.70 -2.49
N TYR A 22 10.59 3.23 -2.92
CA TYR A 22 10.37 3.53 -4.33
C TYR A 22 9.44 4.73 -4.50
N GLY A 23 10.00 5.79 -5.08
CA GLY A 23 9.31 7.04 -5.34
C GLY A 23 8.06 6.92 -6.21
N LEU A 24 7.04 7.71 -5.89
CA LEU A 24 5.86 7.88 -6.73
C LEU A 24 6.15 8.79 -7.92
N SER A 25 5.58 8.46 -9.07
CA SER A 25 5.47 9.38 -10.21
C SER A 25 4.52 10.54 -9.90
N ASP A 26 4.62 11.63 -10.67
CA ASP A 26 3.68 12.76 -10.56
C ASP A 26 2.22 12.34 -10.76
N SER A 27 1.97 11.35 -11.64
CA SER A 27 0.63 10.80 -11.85
C SER A 27 0.13 10.02 -10.65
N GLU A 28 0.95 9.13 -10.08
CA GLU A 28 0.57 8.36 -8.87
C GLU A 28 0.30 9.28 -7.69
N LEU A 29 1.12 10.32 -7.52
CA LEU A 29 0.92 11.32 -6.47
C LEU A 29 -0.37 12.13 -6.67
N THR A 30 -0.67 12.51 -7.92
CA THR A 30 -1.91 13.23 -8.26
C THR A 30 -3.13 12.36 -8.01
N ASP A 31 -3.09 11.08 -8.39
CA ASP A 31 -4.18 10.12 -8.16
C ASP A 31 -4.42 9.93 -6.66
N LEU A 32 -3.34 9.82 -5.87
CA LEU A 32 -3.43 9.70 -4.41
C LEU A 32 -4.09 10.94 -3.78
N GLU A 33 -3.65 12.15 -4.13
CA GLU A 33 -4.25 13.40 -3.64
C GLU A 33 -5.73 13.53 -4.01
N GLN A 34 -6.09 13.13 -5.23
CA GLN A 34 -7.49 13.10 -5.66
C GLN A 34 -8.31 12.11 -4.84
N SER A 35 -7.76 10.94 -4.53
CA SER A 35 -8.46 9.89 -3.76
C SER A 35 -8.83 10.32 -2.34
N ILE A 36 -8.04 11.22 -1.74
CA ILE A 36 -8.29 11.79 -0.41
C ILE A 36 -8.87 13.21 -0.45
N ALA A 37 -9.13 13.74 -1.65
CA ALA A 37 -9.61 15.10 -1.91
C ALA A 37 -8.76 16.21 -1.24
N GLN A 38 -7.47 15.97 -1.04
CA GLN A 38 -6.55 16.86 -0.35
C GLN A 38 -5.18 16.83 -1.01
N LYS A 39 -4.52 17.98 -1.09
CA LYS A 39 -3.13 18.07 -1.54
C LYS A 39 -2.17 17.91 -0.36
N PHE A 40 -1.05 17.25 -0.63
CA PHE A 40 0.05 17.14 0.34
C PHE A 40 0.90 18.41 0.36
N PRO A 41 1.47 18.79 1.52
CA PRO A 41 2.50 19.82 1.59
C PRO A 41 3.70 19.51 0.68
N ASP A 42 4.32 20.54 0.11
CA ASP A 42 5.39 20.39 -0.89
C ASP A 42 6.55 19.52 -0.39
N TYR A 43 6.98 19.68 0.87
CA TYR A 43 8.02 18.84 1.44
C TYR A 43 7.62 17.36 1.48
N TYR A 44 6.37 17.05 1.84
CA TYR A 44 5.90 15.67 1.88
C TYR A 44 5.68 15.09 0.47
N ARG A 45 5.29 15.93 -0.50
CA ARG A 45 5.30 15.55 -1.93
C ARG A 45 6.70 15.15 -2.38
N ASP A 46 7.72 15.92 -2.01
CA ASP A 46 9.12 15.60 -2.33
C ASP A 46 9.56 14.29 -1.66
N PHE A 47 9.17 14.06 -0.40
CA PHE A 47 9.37 12.76 0.26
C PHE A 47 8.73 11.61 -0.53
N LEU A 48 7.45 11.73 -0.91
CA LEU A 48 6.74 10.68 -1.66
C LEU A 48 7.34 10.46 -3.06
N LYS A 49 7.88 11.50 -3.70
CA LYS A 49 8.57 11.37 -4.99
C LYS A 49 9.91 10.64 -4.89
N LEU A 50 10.59 10.75 -3.75
CA LEU A 50 11.89 10.11 -3.53
C LEU A 50 11.75 8.70 -2.97
N PHE A 51 10.94 8.56 -1.91
CA PHE A 51 10.83 7.33 -1.13
C PHE A 51 9.51 6.59 -1.36
N GLY A 52 8.46 7.31 -1.72
CA GLY A 52 7.11 6.78 -1.92
C GLY A 52 6.43 6.32 -0.63
N VAL A 53 5.23 5.77 -0.80
CA VAL A 53 4.47 5.17 0.32
C VAL A 53 5.02 3.80 0.69
N ARG A 54 5.56 3.05 -0.29
CA ARG A 54 6.15 1.72 -0.09
C ARG A 54 7.62 1.86 0.30
N GLN A 55 7.83 2.33 1.52
CA GLN A 55 9.13 2.45 2.17
C GLN A 55 9.11 1.71 3.51
N ASP A 56 10.27 1.24 3.97
CA ASP A 56 10.37 0.45 5.21
C ASP A 56 11.40 0.98 6.23
N PHE A 57 11.70 2.28 6.19
CA PHE A 57 12.61 2.93 7.13
C PHE A 57 11.96 3.93 8.08
N VAL A 58 10.89 4.61 7.68
CA VAL A 58 10.09 5.50 8.53
C VAL A 58 8.89 4.73 9.03
N PHE A 59 9.00 4.17 10.23
CA PHE A 59 7.93 3.42 10.87
C PHE A 59 6.76 4.34 11.24
N GLY A 60 5.53 3.83 11.12
CA GLY A 60 4.30 4.56 11.42
C GLY A 60 3.72 5.35 10.25
N LEU A 61 4.50 5.67 9.20
CA LEU A 61 3.91 6.25 7.99
C LEU A 61 3.03 5.23 7.27
N LEU A 62 1.94 5.72 6.67
CA LEU A 62 1.03 4.91 5.86
C LEU A 62 1.80 4.32 4.68
N SER A 63 1.72 3.00 4.54
CA SER A 63 2.55 2.26 3.58
C SER A 63 1.81 1.85 2.30
N ARG A 64 0.50 2.09 2.25
CA ARG A 64 -0.38 1.71 1.13
C ARG A 64 -1.30 2.86 0.79
N GLU A 65 -1.57 3.05 -0.51
CA GLU A 65 -2.47 4.10 -1.00
C GLU A 65 -3.89 3.97 -0.43
N SER A 66 -4.38 2.73 -0.26
CA SER A 66 -5.68 2.46 0.36
C SER A 66 -5.77 2.93 1.81
N ASP A 67 -4.65 2.94 2.53
CA ASP A 67 -4.62 3.32 3.94
C ASP A 67 -4.86 4.83 4.09
N PHE A 68 -4.39 5.64 3.13
CA PHE A 68 -4.68 7.08 3.09
C PHE A 68 -6.18 7.34 2.95
N VAL A 69 -6.85 6.61 2.04
CA VAL A 69 -8.31 6.75 1.84
C VAL A 69 -9.07 6.31 3.08
N SER A 70 -8.69 5.18 3.67
CA SER A 70 -9.32 4.65 4.87
C SER A 70 -9.16 5.60 6.06
N ALA A 71 -7.94 6.07 6.32
CA ALA A 71 -7.65 6.97 7.42
C ALA A 71 -8.31 8.34 7.22
N ALA A 72 -8.32 8.89 6.00
CA ALA A 72 -9.01 10.14 5.70
C ALA A 72 -10.53 10.04 5.88
N CYS A 73 -11.13 8.86 5.64
CA CYS A 73 -12.56 8.62 5.90
C CYS A 73 -12.90 8.58 7.39
N ASN A 74 -11.95 8.22 8.25
CA ASN A 74 -12.15 8.14 9.70
C ASN A 74 -12.03 9.50 10.40
N LEU A 75 -11.40 10.49 9.77
CA LEU A 75 -11.28 11.83 10.34
C LEU A 75 -12.60 12.62 10.27
N PRO A 76 -12.95 13.37 11.33
CA PRO A 76 -13.99 14.40 11.27
C PRO A 76 -13.75 15.39 10.13
N ILE A 77 -14.83 15.89 9.52
CA ILE A 77 -14.78 16.77 8.34
C ILE A 77 -13.93 18.03 8.62
N ASP A 78 -14.11 18.63 9.79
CA ASP A 78 -13.41 19.86 10.19
C ASP A 78 -11.91 19.68 10.46
N ILE A 79 -11.46 18.44 10.64
CA ILE A 79 -10.04 18.07 10.72
C ILE A 79 -9.51 17.75 9.32
N ARG A 80 -10.24 16.94 8.54
CA ARG A 80 -9.88 16.58 7.18
C ARG A 80 -9.70 17.79 6.26
N ASP A 81 -10.47 18.84 6.46
CA ASP A 81 -10.36 20.09 5.68
C ASP A 81 -9.09 20.90 6.01
N LYS A 82 -8.42 20.61 7.14
CA LYS A 82 -7.26 21.36 7.64
C LYS A 82 -5.98 20.55 7.65
N TYR A 83 -6.07 19.23 7.64
CA TYR A 83 -4.96 18.33 7.82
C TYR A 83 -5.03 17.15 6.85
N VAL A 84 -3.86 16.64 6.49
CA VAL A 84 -3.73 15.38 5.75
C VAL A 84 -3.11 14.32 6.65
N VAL A 85 -3.71 13.13 6.67
CA VAL A 85 -3.18 11.98 7.40
C VAL A 85 -2.02 11.35 6.65
N VAL A 86 -0.94 11.04 7.38
CA VAL A 86 0.30 10.49 6.82
C VAL A 86 0.83 9.27 7.56
N GLY A 87 0.28 8.95 8.74
CA GLY A 87 0.70 7.82 9.55
C GLY A 87 -0.18 7.59 10.77
N ASP A 88 0.22 6.65 11.60
CA ASP A 88 -0.37 6.33 12.89
C ASP A 88 0.70 5.82 13.87
N ASN A 89 0.34 5.76 15.16
CA ASN A 89 1.19 5.26 16.24
C ASN A 89 0.96 3.77 16.59
N GLY A 90 0.36 2.98 15.69
CA GLY A 90 -0.04 1.59 15.95
C GLY A 90 -1.46 1.44 16.51
N GLY A 91 -2.31 2.45 16.33
CA GLY A 91 -3.69 2.52 16.81
C GLY A 91 -4.56 3.45 15.97
N GLU A 92 -5.58 4.04 16.58
CA GLU A 92 -6.50 5.00 15.92
C GLU A 92 -6.06 6.46 16.07
N ASP A 93 -4.90 6.70 16.68
CA ASP A 93 -4.31 8.03 16.75
C ASP A 93 -3.49 8.28 15.48
N TYR A 94 -3.93 9.25 14.70
CA TYR A 94 -3.38 9.53 13.37
C TYR A 94 -2.36 10.66 13.41
N TRP A 95 -1.25 10.46 12.71
CA TRP A 95 -0.30 11.52 12.40
C TRP A 95 -0.77 12.34 11.21
N LEU A 96 -0.73 13.64 11.39
CA LEU A 96 -1.33 14.65 10.53
C LEU A 96 -0.27 15.69 10.12
N LEU A 97 -0.37 16.18 8.89
CA LEU A 97 0.35 17.35 8.41
C LEU A 97 -0.62 18.50 8.11
N ASN A 98 -0.17 19.73 8.35
CA ASN A 98 -0.97 20.92 8.11
C ASN A 98 -1.22 21.11 6.62
N ALA A 99 -2.48 21.13 6.22
CA ALA A 99 -2.89 21.25 4.82
C ALA A 99 -3.29 22.68 4.43
N LEU A 100 -3.23 23.63 5.37
CA LEU A 100 -3.50 25.06 5.16
C LEU A 100 -2.21 25.90 5.04
N ASP A 101 -1.11 25.44 5.64
CA ASP A 101 0.20 26.09 5.57
C ASP A 101 1.28 25.06 5.19
N TYR A 102 1.69 25.06 3.92
CA TYR A 102 2.70 24.10 3.41
C TYR A 102 4.13 24.42 3.85
N SER A 103 4.35 25.54 4.54
CA SER A 103 5.64 25.87 5.14
C SER A 103 5.81 25.29 6.56
N ASP A 104 4.71 24.84 7.16
CA ASP A 104 4.68 24.19 8.47
C ASP A 104 5.12 22.73 8.35
N THR A 105 6.30 22.43 8.89
CA THR A 105 6.86 21.08 8.91
C THR A 105 6.45 20.28 10.14
N GLY A 106 5.65 20.87 11.04
CA GLY A 106 5.20 20.23 12.27
C GLY A 106 4.38 18.97 12.00
N ILE A 107 4.57 17.95 12.84
CA ILE A 107 3.68 16.80 12.89
C ILE A 107 2.62 17.07 13.96
N TYR A 108 1.39 16.72 13.63
CA TYR A 108 0.25 16.80 14.52
C TYR A 108 -0.28 15.38 14.78
N GLU A 109 -0.86 15.17 15.94
CA GLU A 109 -1.55 13.92 16.28
C GLU A 109 -3.03 14.24 16.51
N TRP A 110 -3.91 13.51 15.83
CA TRP A 110 -5.31 13.46 16.21
C TRP A 110 -5.51 12.35 17.23
N GLN A 111 -5.86 12.74 18.46
CA GLN A 111 -5.95 11.82 19.58
C GLN A 111 -7.38 11.29 19.69
N HIS A 112 -7.67 10.20 18.96
CA HIS A 112 -9.02 9.64 18.86
C HIS A 112 -9.60 9.33 20.24
N TRP A 113 -8.76 8.83 21.14
CA TRP A 113 -9.15 8.39 22.49
C TRP A 113 -9.24 9.51 23.53
N LEU A 114 -8.65 10.68 23.25
CA LEU A 114 -8.57 11.82 24.18
C LEU A 114 -9.34 13.01 23.64
N GLU A 115 -10.66 12.84 23.51
CA GLU A 115 -11.62 13.88 23.13
C GLU A 115 -11.58 14.32 21.65
N GLY A 116 -10.68 13.76 20.84
CA GLY A 116 -10.60 14.02 19.39
C GLY A 116 -9.91 15.32 19.03
N ASP A 117 -9.08 15.86 19.92
CA ASP A 117 -8.29 17.06 19.68
C ASP A 117 -7.10 16.79 18.74
N VAL A 118 -6.66 17.85 18.06
CA VAL A 118 -5.43 17.84 17.25
C VAL A 118 -4.34 18.56 18.02
N VAL A 119 -3.30 17.82 18.40
CA VAL A 119 -2.18 18.32 19.20
C VAL A 119 -0.92 18.34 18.34
N ARG A 120 -0.16 19.43 18.40
CA ARG A 120 1.16 19.50 17.75
C ARG A 120 2.16 18.66 18.55
N MET A 121 2.87 17.76 17.87
CA MET A 121 3.94 16.97 18.46
C MET A 121 5.17 17.84 18.73
N GLU A 122 6.03 17.41 19.65
CA GLU A 122 7.28 18.12 19.98
C GLU A 122 8.31 18.10 18.84
N HIS A 123 8.11 17.23 17.86
CA HIS A 123 9.02 17.07 16.73
C HIS A 123 8.36 17.41 15.39
N ASP A 124 9.21 17.79 14.43
CA ASP A 124 8.80 18.06 13.05
C ASP A 124 9.11 16.88 12.11
N PHE A 125 8.74 17.02 10.83
CA PHE A 125 8.95 15.96 9.85
C PHE A 125 10.43 15.63 9.61
N GLN A 126 11.34 16.62 9.68
CA GLN A 126 12.78 16.36 9.55
C GLN A 126 13.29 15.54 10.74
N GLU A 127 12.81 15.85 11.95
CA GLU A 127 13.16 15.14 13.17
C GLU A 127 12.62 13.71 13.17
N LEU A 128 11.40 13.46 12.65
CA LEU A 128 10.88 12.10 12.43
C LEU A 128 11.79 11.28 11.52
N LEU A 129 12.25 11.85 10.40
CA LEU A 129 13.17 11.17 9.49
C LEU A 129 14.51 10.86 10.18
N ASN A 130 15.07 11.82 10.92
CA ASN A 130 16.33 11.63 11.65
C ASN A 130 16.22 10.56 12.75
N GLN A 131 15.10 10.51 13.48
CA GLN A 131 14.82 9.48 14.47
C GLN A 131 14.73 8.10 13.81
N SER A 132 14.02 8.03 12.67
CA SER A 132 13.88 6.79 11.89
C SER A 132 15.23 6.26 11.42
N LEU A 133 16.11 7.12 10.90
CA LEU A 133 17.48 6.77 10.51
C LEU A 133 18.32 6.29 11.70
N SER A 134 18.22 6.97 12.84
CA SER A 134 18.93 6.58 14.06
C SER A 134 18.53 5.16 14.49
N ASN A 135 17.23 4.87 14.45
CA ASN A 135 16.69 3.55 14.80
C ASN A 135 17.15 2.44 13.85
N LEU A 136 17.40 2.72 12.57
CA LEU A 136 17.92 1.72 11.61
C LEU A 136 19.25 1.12 12.08
N SER A 137 20.11 1.94 12.68
CA SER A 137 21.42 1.49 13.16
C SER A 137 21.30 0.48 14.31
N ASP A 138 20.29 0.65 15.17
CA ASP A 138 20.01 -0.24 16.30
C ASP A 138 19.36 -1.56 15.87
N VAL A 139 18.55 -1.53 14.80
CA VAL A 139 17.81 -2.70 14.31
C VAL A 139 18.42 -3.38 13.09
N GLN A 140 19.53 -2.89 12.54
CA GLN A 140 20.13 -3.37 11.29
C GLN A 140 20.27 -4.89 11.22
N ARG A 141 20.63 -5.54 12.34
CA ARG A 141 20.80 -7.00 12.41
C ARG A 141 19.51 -7.80 12.24
N LYS A 142 18.35 -7.15 12.35
CA LYS A 142 17.01 -7.76 12.22
C LYS A 142 16.38 -7.49 10.85
N LEU A 143 16.95 -6.60 10.04
CA LEU A 143 16.39 -6.27 8.74
C LEU A 143 16.64 -7.42 7.75
N VAL A 144 15.58 -7.80 7.04
CA VAL A 144 15.66 -8.74 5.91
C VAL A 144 16.32 -8.03 4.73
N LYS A 145 17.15 -8.74 3.96
CA LYS A 145 17.76 -8.16 2.76
C LYS A 145 16.71 -7.91 1.69
N ASN A 146 16.89 -6.90 0.86
CA ASN A 146 15.99 -6.60 -0.24
C ASN A 146 15.87 -7.76 -1.24
N ASP A 147 16.92 -8.56 -1.43
CA ASP A 147 16.87 -9.78 -2.26
C ASP A 147 15.90 -10.84 -1.69
N ASP A 148 15.64 -10.77 -0.39
CA ASP A 148 14.74 -11.65 0.35
C ASP A 148 13.37 -11.01 0.62
N LYS A 149 13.03 -9.88 -0.05
CA LYS A 149 11.74 -9.20 0.08
C LYS A 149 10.90 -9.33 -1.18
N SER A 150 9.59 -9.35 -1.01
CA SER A 150 8.64 -9.25 -2.12
C SER A 150 7.52 -8.28 -1.81
N TRP A 151 7.06 -7.59 -2.85
CA TRP A 151 5.79 -6.92 -2.82
C TRP A 151 4.69 -7.96 -3.08
N CYS A 152 3.74 -8.06 -2.15
CA CYS A 152 2.69 -9.05 -2.15
C CYS A 152 1.33 -8.38 -2.26
N VAL A 153 0.50 -8.85 -3.19
CA VAL A 153 -0.84 -8.32 -3.42
C VAL A 153 -1.85 -9.42 -3.68
N GLN A 154 -3.12 -9.10 -3.49
CA GLN A 154 -4.24 -9.86 -4.01
C GLN A 154 -5.08 -8.99 -4.94
N PHE A 155 -5.29 -9.47 -6.16
CA PHE A 155 -6.24 -8.87 -7.09
C PHE A 155 -7.64 -9.38 -6.77
N SER A 156 -8.62 -8.49 -6.59
CA SER A 156 -10.02 -8.85 -6.33
C SER A 156 -10.93 -8.23 -7.38
N ILE A 157 -11.67 -9.05 -8.11
CA ILE A 157 -12.51 -8.62 -9.24
C ILE A 157 -13.94 -9.07 -8.98
N LYS A 158 -14.86 -8.11 -8.82
CA LYS A 158 -16.30 -8.37 -8.77
C LYS A 158 -16.90 -8.18 -10.17
N THR A 159 -17.37 -9.27 -10.80
CA THR A 159 -17.95 -9.22 -12.15
C THR A 159 -18.79 -10.46 -12.48
N ASN A 160 -19.77 -10.33 -13.37
CA ASN A 160 -20.46 -11.47 -13.99
C ASN A 160 -19.82 -11.90 -15.33
N GLU A 161 -18.81 -11.16 -15.82
CA GLU A 161 -18.17 -11.37 -17.11
C GLU A 161 -16.81 -12.09 -16.95
N GLU A 162 -16.81 -13.35 -16.50
CA GLU A 162 -15.57 -14.13 -16.26
C GLU A 162 -14.60 -14.11 -17.46
N GLN A 163 -15.13 -14.25 -18.68
CA GLN A 163 -14.33 -14.24 -19.92
C GLN A 163 -13.63 -12.92 -20.19
N LYS A 164 -14.15 -11.81 -19.65
CA LYS A 164 -13.49 -10.51 -19.74
C LYS A 164 -12.20 -10.48 -18.93
N ILE A 165 -12.10 -11.26 -17.85
CA ILE A 165 -10.87 -11.33 -17.04
C ILE A 165 -9.75 -11.94 -17.89
N TYR A 166 -10.01 -13.07 -18.54
CA TYR A 166 -9.03 -13.78 -19.39
C TYR A 166 -8.57 -12.98 -20.60
N SER A 167 -9.40 -12.07 -21.10
CA SER A 167 -9.05 -11.19 -22.21
C SER A 167 -8.39 -9.88 -21.78
N SER A 168 -8.53 -9.48 -20.51
CA SER A 168 -7.95 -8.23 -19.99
C SER A 168 -6.50 -8.40 -19.53
N ILE A 169 -6.13 -9.59 -19.07
CA ILE A 169 -4.79 -9.91 -18.54
C ILE A 169 -4.32 -11.25 -19.13
N PRO A 170 -3.01 -11.57 -19.16
CA PRO A 170 -2.50 -12.80 -19.77
C PRO A 170 -2.77 -14.03 -18.89
N LEU A 171 -4.05 -14.26 -18.55
CA LEU A 171 -4.52 -15.31 -17.66
C LEU A 171 -5.18 -16.43 -18.47
N VAL A 172 -4.68 -17.65 -18.30
CA VAL A 172 -5.22 -18.86 -18.94
C VAL A 172 -5.49 -19.90 -17.88
N LEU A 173 -6.72 -20.42 -17.82
CA LEU A 173 -7.03 -21.56 -16.95
C LEU A 173 -6.29 -22.80 -17.47
N SER A 174 -5.55 -23.47 -16.60
CA SER A 174 -4.92 -24.76 -16.90
C SER A 174 -5.78 -25.93 -16.41
N GLN A 175 -6.78 -25.67 -15.57
CA GLN A 175 -7.75 -26.63 -15.07
C GLN A 175 -9.14 -26.01 -14.96
N GLU A 176 -10.16 -26.86 -14.99
CA GLU A 176 -11.55 -26.48 -14.70
C GLU A 176 -11.74 -26.07 -13.23
N TRP A 177 -12.77 -25.27 -12.98
CA TRP A 177 -13.15 -24.89 -11.63
C TRP A 177 -13.51 -26.10 -10.77
N THR A 178 -12.87 -26.19 -9.60
CA THR A 178 -13.13 -27.21 -8.60
C THR A 178 -13.75 -26.57 -7.36
N TYR A 179 -14.91 -27.07 -6.94
CA TYR A 179 -15.55 -26.66 -5.69
C TYR A 179 -14.70 -27.07 -4.48
N THR A 180 -14.45 -26.14 -3.57
CA THR A 180 -13.60 -26.36 -2.39
C THR A 180 -14.36 -26.38 -1.08
N GLY A 181 -15.61 -25.90 -1.06
CA GLY A 181 -16.43 -25.90 0.14
C GLY A 181 -17.38 -24.70 0.21
N ILE A 182 -18.10 -24.65 1.33
CA ILE A 182 -19.04 -23.58 1.67
C ILE A 182 -18.70 -23.06 3.06
N SER A 183 -18.70 -21.74 3.24
CA SER A 183 -18.50 -21.14 4.55
C SER A 183 -19.76 -21.23 5.42
N SER A 184 -19.64 -20.95 6.72
CA SER A 184 -20.79 -20.82 7.64
C SER A 184 -21.77 -19.71 7.21
N ALA A 185 -21.31 -18.74 6.43
CA ALA A 185 -22.10 -17.69 5.84
C ALA A 185 -22.71 -18.09 4.48
N ASN A 186 -22.70 -19.36 4.11
CA ASN A 186 -23.17 -19.89 2.81
C ASN A 186 -22.45 -19.30 1.58
N VAL A 187 -21.18 -18.91 1.72
CA VAL A 187 -20.35 -18.50 0.58
C VAL A 187 -19.72 -19.74 -0.03
N HIS A 188 -20.04 -20.02 -1.29
CA HIS A 188 -19.48 -21.12 -2.06
C HIS A 188 -18.11 -20.73 -2.61
N SER A 189 -17.15 -21.63 -2.46
CA SER A 189 -15.76 -21.41 -2.85
C SER A 189 -15.33 -22.37 -3.93
N PHE A 190 -14.63 -21.84 -4.93
CA PHE A 190 -14.07 -22.59 -6.04
C PHE A 190 -12.62 -22.17 -6.27
N LYS A 191 -11.83 -23.08 -6.85
CA LYS A 191 -10.47 -22.81 -7.28
C LYS A 191 -10.17 -23.46 -8.62
N ALA A 192 -9.27 -22.86 -9.38
CA ALA A 192 -8.73 -23.41 -10.61
C ALA A 192 -7.23 -23.09 -10.69
N ALA A 193 -6.43 -24.05 -11.15
CA ALA A 193 -5.06 -23.75 -11.53
C ALA A 193 -5.08 -22.88 -12.80
N ALA A 194 -4.23 -21.86 -12.83
CA ALA A 194 -4.12 -20.96 -13.97
C ALA A 194 -2.66 -20.53 -14.19
N GLU A 195 -2.37 -20.12 -15.40
CA GLU A 195 -1.11 -19.50 -15.79
C GLU A 195 -1.35 -18.01 -16.04
N LEU A 196 -0.55 -17.17 -15.40
CA LEU A 196 -0.54 -15.72 -15.57
C LEU A 196 0.81 -15.31 -16.16
N GLY A 197 0.83 -15.12 -17.48
CA GLY A 197 2.08 -14.97 -18.23
C GLY A 197 2.90 -16.26 -18.21
N GLN A 198 3.90 -16.34 -17.35
CA GLN A 198 4.74 -17.53 -17.12
C GLN A 198 4.66 -18.02 -15.66
N LYS A 199 3.76 -17.45 -14.85
CA LYS A 199 3.61 -17.79 -13.43
C LYS A 199 2.41 -18.69 -13.23
N ASN A 200 2.61 -19.83 -12.57
CA ASN A 200 1.51 -20.65 -12.09
C ASN A 200 0.88 -19.99 -10.87
N ILE A 201 -0.44 -19.81 -10.90
CA ILE A 201 -1.21 -19.23 -9.81
C ILE A 201 -2.43 -20.09 -9.48
N MET A 202 -3.00 -19.84 -8.30
CA MET A 202 -4.31 -20.36 -7.93
C MET A 202 -5.35 -19.27 -8.14
N PHE A 203 -6.22 -19.44 -9.12
CA PHE A 203 -7.35 -18.55 -9.33
C PHE A 203 -8.52 -19.02 -8.48
N LYS A 204 -9.10 -18.12 -7.69
CA LYS A 204 -10.16 -18.41 -6.72
C LYS A 204 -11.43 -17.66 -7.12
N ARG A 205 -12.59 -18.29 -6.91
CA ARG A 205 -13.90 -17.71 -7.15
C ARG A 205 -14.79 -17.95 -5.93
N LEU A 206 -15.45 -16.89 -5.47
CA LEU A 206 -16.45 -16.93 -4.42
C LEU A 206 -17.80 -16.52 -4.98
N GLU A 207 -18.81 -17.31 -4.63
CA GLU A 207 -20.21 -17.07 -4.98
C GLU A 207 -21.03 -17.01 -3.70
N TYR A 208 -21.92 -16.03 -3.62
CA TYR A 208 -22.87 -15.95 -2.52
C TYR A 208 -24.23 -15.53 -3.07
N ALA A 209 -25.29 -16.22 -2.66
CA ALA A 209 -26.62 -16.09 -3.27
C ALA A 209 -27.19 -14.67 -3.21
N ILE A 210 -26.77 -13.85 -2.24
CA ILE A 210 -27.23 -12.46 -2.10
C ILE A 210 -26.30 -11.44 -2.77
N TRP A 211 -25.16 -11.86 -3.31
CA TRP A 211 -24.32 -10.98 -4.12
C TRP A 211 -24.89 -10.86 -5.53
N ASP A 212 -24.80 -9.65 -6.07
CA ASP A 212 -25.14 -9.31 -7.45
C ASP A 212 -24.13 -9.85 -8.47
N SER A 213 -22.94 -10.25 -8.01
CA SER A 213 -21.90 -10.85 -8.85
C SER A 213 -20.95 -11.71 -8.01
N PRO A 214 -20.32 -12.75 -8.61
CA PRO A 214 -19.23 -13.47 -7.97
C PRO A 214 -18.00 -12.57 -7.80
N ARG A 215 -17.08 -13.03 -6.93
CA ARG A 215 -15.78 -12.40 -6.71
C ARG A 215 -14.68 -13.35 -7.14
N TYR A 216 -13.79 -12.87 -7.97
CA TYR A 216 -12.61 -13.58 -8.45
C TYR A 216 -11.37 -12.98 -7.81
N PHE A 217 -10.40 -13.81 -7.44
CA PHE A 217 -9.15 -13.31 -6.91
C PHE A 217 -7.98 -14.27 -7.11
N PHE A 218 -6.80 -13.68 -7.16
CA PHE A 218 -5.53 -14.38 -7.16
C PHE A 218 -4.48 -13.54 -6.47
N ASP A 219 -3.54 -14.23 -5.85
CA ASP A 219 -2.43 -13.63 -5.13
C ASP A 219 -1.23 -13.55 -6.09
N LEU A 220 -0.49 -12.45 -6.04
CA LEU A 220 0.75 -12.28 -6.80
C LEU A 220 1.81 -11.68 -5.89
N ARG A 221 3.04 -12.16 -6.08
CA ARG A 221 4.23 -11.60 -5.46
C ARG A 221 5.30 -11.34 -6.51
N GLU A 222 6.04 -10.26 -6.32
CA GLU A 222 7.24 -9.97 -7.10
C GLU A 222 8.37 -9.46 -6.19
N PRO A 223 9.63 -9.82 -6.49
CA PRO A 223 10.78 -9.27 -5.77
C PRO A 223 10.76 -7.75 -5.82
N VAL A 224 11.14 -7.09 -4.71
CA VAL A 224 11.13 -5.62 -4.64
C VAL A 224 12.08 -4.96 -5.65
N SER A 225 13.10 -5.70 -6.11
CA SER A 225 13.99 -5.29 -7.20
C SER A 225 13.29 -5.10 -8.56
N GLN A 226 12.07 -5.64 -8.75
CA GLN A 226 11.29 -5.53 -9.99
C GLN A 226 10.27 -4.38 -9.98
N PHE A 227 9.94 -3.83 -8.80
CA PHE A 227 8.86 -2.85 -8.58
C PHE A 227 8.93 -1.62 -9.51
N GLY A 228 10.14 -1.20 -9.89
CA GLY A 228 10.38 0.04 -10.63
C GLY A 228 10.70 -0.06 -12.12
N GLN A 229 11.03 -1.24 -12.62
CA GLN A 229 11.47 -1.41 -14.02
C GLN A 229 10.46 -2.21 -14.84
N TYR A 230 9.99 -3.33 -14.29
CA TYR A 230 9.15 -4.29 -15.00
C TYR A 230 8.15 -4.95 -14.03
N SER A 231 7.42 -4.13 -13.26
CA SER A 231 6.42 -4.61 -12.30
C SER A 231 5.22 -5.24 -13.03
N LEU A 232 5.11 -6.56 -12.93
CA LEU A 232 3.95 -7.28 -13.45
C LEU A 232 2.71 -6.94 -12.65
N ILE A 233 2.86 -6.70 -11.34
CA ILE A 233 1.74 -6.27 -10.49
C ILE A 233 1.16 -4.94 -11.00
N LYS A 234 1.99 -3.91 -11.22
CA LYS A 234 1.52 -2.61 -11.75
C LYS A 234 0.86 -2.74 -13.13
N GLU A 235 1.42 -3.59 -14.01
CA GLU A 235 0.84 -3.82 -15.34
C GLU A 235 -0.57 -4.43 -15.24
N ILE A 236 -0.74 -5.45 -14.40
CA ILE A 236 -2.03 -6.12 -14.19
C ILE A 236 -3.02 -5.18 -13.50
N ASP A 237 -2.57 -4.43 -12.49
CA ASP A 237 -3.39 -3.46 -11.77
C ASP A 237 -4.00 -2.43 -12.72
N ALA A 238 -3.19 -1.81 -13.57
CA ALA A 238 -3.67 -0.84 -14.56
C ALA A 238 -4.71 -1.44 -15.53
N LYS A 239 -4.47 -2.66 -16.02
CA LYS A 239 -5.39 -3.36 -16.93
C LYS A 239 -6.72 -3.70 -16.26
N LEU A 240 -6.70 -4.22 -15.04
CA LEU A 240 -7.91 -4.58 -14.31
C LEU A 240 -8.71 -3.35 -13.87
N LYS A 241 -8.04 -2.30 -13.40
CA LYS A 241 -8.65 -1.01 -13.05
C LYS A 241 -9.38 -0.38 -14.23
N ALA A 242 -8.82 -0.49 -15.44
CA ALA A 242 -9.47 -0.02 -16.66
C ALA A 242 -10.65 -0.90 -17.11
N ALA A 243 -10.59 -2.22 -16.86
CA ALA A 243 -11.57 -3.17 -17.37
C ALA A 243 -12.79 -3.36 -16.45
N PHE A 244 -12.65 -3.13 -15.14
CA PHE A 244 -13.67 -3.48 -14.14
C PHE A 244 -13.85 -2.39 -13.09
N SER A 245 -15.07 -1.87 -12.97
CA SER A 245 -15.43 -0.92 -11.90
C SER A 245 -15.50 -1.57 -10.51
N GLY A 246 -15.67 -2.90 -10.45
CA GLY A 246 -15.69 -3.69 -9.21
C GLY A 246 -14.33 -4.27 -8.82
N TYR A 247 -13.24 -3.76 -9.39
CA TYR A 247 -11.88 -4.19 -9.10
C TYR A 247 -11.33 -3.50 -7.85
N ASN A 248 -10.59 -4.24 -7.04
CA ASN A 248 -9.78 -3.73 -5.94
C ASN A 248 -8.44 -4.46 -5.89
N LEU A 249 -7.37 -3.72 -5.58
CA LEU A 249 -6.08 -4.27 -5.20
C LEU A 249 -5.99 -4.30 -3.68
N ILE A 250 -5.76 -5.47 -3.11
CA ILE A 250 -5.42 -5.62 -1.69
C ILE A 250 -3.90 -5.67 -1.62
N ASP A 251 -3.28 -4.58 -1.20
CA ASP A 251 -1.84 -4.47 -1.03
C ASP A 251 -1.45 -5.05 0.34
N TYR A 252 -0.72 -6.16 0.38
CA TYR A 252 -0.21 -6.71 1.64
C TYR A 252 1.09 -6.01 2.09
N GLY A 253 1.67 -5.15 1.24
CA GLY A 253 2.92 -4.46 1.49
C GLY A 253 4.15 -5.29 1.13
N ILE A 254 5.28 -4.88 1.69
CA ILE A 254 6.58 -5.54 1.51
C ILE A 254 6.76 -6.60 2.60
N LEU A 255 6.87 -7.87 2.20
CA LEU A 255 6.99 -9.01 3.09
C LEU A 255 8.28 -9.80 2.83
N SER A 256 8.73 -10.57 3.83
CA SER A 256 9.85 -11.49 3.69
C SER A 256 9.46 -12.68 2.81
N LEU A 257 10.38 -13.11 1.93
CA LEU A 257 10.23 -14.32 1.11
C LEU A 257 10.19 -15.62 1.94
N MET A 258 10.67 -15.59 3.18
CA MET A 258 10.77 -16.78 4.03
C MET A 258 9.48 -17.12 4.79
N ASP A 259 8.52 -16.19 4.87
CA ASP A 259 7.32 -16.36 5.70
C ASP A 259 6.26 -17.30 5.07
N ASP A 260 6.48 -17.75 3.83
CA ASP A 260 5.59 -18.68 3.10
C ASP A 260 5.98 -20.17 3.24
N MET A 261 6.91 -20.54 4.13
CA MET A 261 7.20 -21.97 4.37
C MET A 261 6.20 -22.69 5.29
N ASP A 262 5.23 -21.98 5.89
CA ASP A 262 4.26 -22.55 6.83
C ASP A 262 2.79 -22.21 6.49
N ALA A 263 2.39 -22.27 5.21
CA ALA A 263 0.99 -22.23 4.77
C ALA A 263 0.51 -23.55 4.15
#